data_AF-A0A6I2WEF1-F1
#
_entry.id   AF-A0A6I2WEF1-F1
#
_cell.length_a   1.000
_cell.length_b   1.000
_cell.length_c   1.000
_cell.angle_alpha   90.00
_cell.angle_beta   90.00
_cell.angle_gamma   90.00
#
_symmetry.space_group_name_H-M   'P 1'
#
loop_
_entity.id
_entity.type
_entity.pdbx_description
1 polymer ?
#
loop_
_entity_poly.entity_id
_entity_poly.type
_entity_poly.pdbx_seq_one_letter_code
_entity_poly.pdbx_strand_id
1 'polypeptide(L)' 'MKESFDYVIVGGGSAGCALANRLSADPNNSVLVLEAGRPDYWFDVFIHMPAALMFPIGSKFYDWMYSSQPE' A
#
# COMPACT_ATOMS: atom_id res chain seq x y z
N MET A 1 -4.17 1.73 20.97
CA MET A 1 -3.24 0.94 20.12
C MET A 1 -2.43 0.02 21.02
N LYS A 2 -2.07 -1.18 20.55
CA LYS A 2 -1.04 -1.98 21.25
C LYS A 2 0.29 -1.25 21.17
N GLU A 3 1.10 -1.33 22.23
CA GLU A 3 2.43 -0.71 22.26
C GLU A 3 3.47 -1.50 21.44
N SER A 4 3.19 -2.77 21.12
CA SER A 4 4.06 -3.65 20.33
C SER A 4 3.29 -4.55 19.37
N PHE A 5 3.98 -4.98 18.31
CA PHE A 5 3.53 -5.96 17.31
C PHE A 5 4.68 -6.94 17.05
N ASP A 6 4.35 -8.19 16.73
CA ASP A 6 5.34 -9.22 16.38
C ASP A 6 5.98 -8.91 15.02
N TYR A 7 5.20 -8.33 14.11
CA TYR A 7 5.67 -7.91 12.78
C TYR A 7 5.19 -6.50 12.45
N VAL A 8 6.10 -5.66 11.96
CA VAL A 8 5.79 -4.35 11.38
C VAL A 8 6.21 -4.35 9.91
N ILE A 9 5.25 -4.20 9.01
CA ILE A 9 5.45 -4.14 7.56
C ILE A 9 5.30 -2.69 7.12
N VAL A 10 6.33 -2.15 6.47
CA VAL A 10 6.31 -0.79 5.92
C VAL A 10 6.05 -0.88 4.42
N GLY A 11 4.86 -0.46 4.02
CA GLY A 11 4.34 -0.54 2.65
C GLY A 11 3.32 -1.67 2.47
N GLY A 12 2.07 -1.32 2.20
CA GLY A 12 0.96 -2.15 1.74
C GLY A 12 0.91 -2.33 0.22
N GLY A 13 2.07 -2.38 -0.45
CA GLY A 13 2.15 -2.78 -1.86
C GLY A 13 1.88 -4.27 -2.06
N SER A 14 2.05 -4.78 -3.29
CA SER A 14 1.74 -6.18 -3.64
C SER A 14 2.44 -7.20 -2.74
N ALA A 15 3.72 -6.98 -2.41
CA ALA A 15 4.46 -7.85 -1.51
C ALA A 15 4.01 -7.70 -0.05
N GLY A 16 3.82 -6.45 0.42
CA GLY A 16 3.44 -6.16 1.80
C GLY A 16 2.07 -6.71 2.16
N CYS A 17 1.06 -6.51 1.31
CA CYS A 17 -0.27 -7.08 1.50
C CYS A 17 -0.26 -8.62 1.46
N ALA A 18 0.49 -9.22 0.53
CA ALA A 18 0.58 -10.68 0.45
C ALA A 18 1.33 -11.30 1.64
N LEU A 19 2.32 -10.60 2.21
CA LEU A 19 3.02 -11.02 3.42
C LEU A 19 2.13 -10.86 4.65
N ALA A 20 1.50 -9.70 4.80
CA ALA A 20 0.58 -9.40 5.90
C ALA A 20 -0.52 -10.46 6.01
N ASN A 21 -1.18 -10.78 4.88
CA ASN A 21 -2.22 -11.80 4.82
C ASN A 21 -1.77 -13.18 5.32
N ARG A 22 -0.55 -13.60 4.96
CA ARG A 22 0.00 -14.91 5.39
C ARG A 22 0.39 -14.92 6.86
N LEU A 23 1.04 -13.86 7.35
CA LEU A 23 1.47 -13.77 8.75
C LEU A 23 0.27 -13.65 9.70
N SER A 24 -0.74 -12.85 9.32
CA SER A 24 -1.95 -12.65 10.13
C SER A 24 -2.92 -13.83 10.10
N ALA A 25 -2.68 -14.85 9.26
CA ALA A 25 -3.49 -16.06 9.24
C ALA A 25 -3.31 -16.91 10.51
N ASP A 26 -2.15 -16.79 11.18
CA ASP A 26 -1.94 -17.32 12.52
C ASP A 26 -2.46 -16.31 13.56
N PRO A 27 -3.48 -16.66 14.38
CA PRO A 27 -4.03 -15.75 15.38
C PRO A 27 -3.07 -15.39 16.51
N ASN A 28 -1.94 -16.10 16.65
CA ASN A 28 -0.90 -15.77 17.63
C ASN A 28 -0.03 -14.59 17.19
N ASN A 29 -0.03 -14.26 15.89
CA ASN A 29 0.75 -13.15 15.35
C ASN A 29 -0.03 -11.84 15.41
N SER A 30 0.60 -10.79 15.93
CA SER A 30 0.16 -9.42 15.78
C SER A 30 0.95 -8.72 14.67
N VAL A 31 0.25 -8.25 13.64
CA VAL A 31 0.84 -7.64 12.43
C VAL A 31 0.35 -6.21 12.28
N LEU A 32 1.28 -5.27 12.16
CA LEU A 32 1.02 -3.88 11.81
C LEU A 32 1.49 -3.61 10.38
N VAL A 33 0.63 -3.02 9.56
CA VAL A 33 1.01 -2.50 8.23
C VAL A 33 0.96 -0.99 8.26
N LEU A 34 2.07 -0.35 7.90
CA LEU A 34 2.17 1.09 7.73
C LEU A 34 2.20 1.39 6.23
N GLU A 35 1.12 1.96 5.71
CA GLU A 35 1.02 2.38 4.31
C GLU A 35 0.97 3.91 4.24
N ALA A 36 1.81 4.49 3.39
CA ALA A 36 1.91 5.94 3.22
C ALA A 36 0.76 6.49 2.35
N GLY A 37 0.28 5.67 1.42
CA GLY A 37 -0.83 5.98 0.54
C GLY A 37 -2.17 6.08 1.26
N ARG A 38 -3.17 6.47 0.49
CA ARG A 38 -4.56 6.54 0.95
C ARG A 38 -5.19 5.14 0.94
N PRO A 39 -6.24 4.92 1.74
CA PRO A 39 -7.07 3.73 1.60
C PRO A 39 -7.60 3.60 0.17
N ASP A 40 -7.66 2.36 -0.33
CA ASP A 40 -8.38 2.06 -1.57
C ASP A 40 -9.89 2.18 -1.31
N TYR A 41 -10.48 3.25 -1.83
CA TYR A 41 -11.91 3.50 -1.74
C TYR A 41 -12.62 2.89 -2.95
N TRP A 42 -13.72 2.18 -2.71
CA TRP A 42 -14.52 1.54 -3.76
C TRP A 42 -15.05 2.49 -4.86
N PHE A 43 -15.16 3.79 -4.57
CA PHE A 43 -15.60 4.83 -5.51
C PHE A 43 -14.43 5.51 -6.25
N ASP A 44 -13.19 5.11 -6.00
CA ASP A 44 -12.02 5.65 -6.69
C ASP A 44 -11.90 5.07 -8.10
N VAL A 45 -12.52 5.76 -9.06
CA VAL A 45 -12.53 5.35 -10.46
C VAL A 45 -11.12 5.27 -11.07
N PHE A 46 -10.14 5.98 -10.51
CA PHE A 46 -8.76 5.96 -11.03
C PHE A 46 -8.01 4.68 -10.64
N ILE A 47 -8.43 4.01 -9.57
CA ILE A 47 -7.91 2.70 -9.15
C ILE A 47 -8.70 1.56 -9.83
N HIS A 48 -10.03 1.63 -9.82
CA HIS A 48 -10.89 0.50 -10.18
C HIS A 48 -11.21 0.38 -11.67
N MET A 49 -11.06 1.45 -12.47
CA MET A 49 -11.33 1.43 -13.92
C MET A 49 -10.03 1.31 -14.73
N PRO A 50 -9.76 0.18 -15.41
CA PRO A 50 -8.50 -0.01 -16.15
C PRO A 50 -8.22 1.06 -17.21
N ALA A 51 -9.27 1.59 -17.85
CA ALA A 51 -9.14 2.67 -18.84
C ALA A 51 -8.63 4.00 -18.24
N ALA A 52 -8.69 4.16 -16.92
CA ALA A 52 -8.21 5.35 -16.21
C ALA A 52 -6.72 5.29 -15.82
N LEU A 53 -5.95 4.29 -16.28
CA LEU A 53 -4.57 4.08 -15.82
C LEU A 53 -3.64 5.30 -15.94
N MET A 54 -3.91 6.21 -16.87
CA MET A 54 -3.04 7.37 -17.11
C MET A 54 -3.24 8.49 -16.08
N PHE A 55 -4.39 8.53 -15.38
CA PHE A 55 -4.69 9.59 -14.43
C PHE A 55 -3.88 9.51 -13.13
N PRO A 56 -3.59 8.31 -12.56
CA PRO A 56 -2.68 8.16 -11.43
C PRO A 56 -1.24 8.60 -11.67
N ILE A 57 -0.72 8.49 -12.90
CA ILE A 57 0.70 8.72 -13.21
C ILE A 57 1.05 10.20 -12.97
N GLY A 58 2.05 10.47 -12.12
CA GLY A 58 2.45 11.84 -11.75
C GLY A 58 1.49 12.54 -10.78
N SER A 59 0.48 11.86 -10.26
CA SER A 59 -0.39 12.39 -9.22
C SER A 59 0.18 12.09 -7.85
N LYS A 60 0.41 13.12 -7.02
CA LYS A 60 0.90 12.98 -5.63
C LYS A 60 0.05 12.08 -4.71
N PHE A 61 -1.15 11.70 -5.15
CA PHE A 61 -2.05 10.84 -4.39
C PHE A 61 -1.89 9.34 -4.71
N TYR A 62 -1.29 9.01 -5.86
CA TYR A 62 -1.14 7.63 -6.33
C TYR A 62 0.30 7.27 -6.71
N ASP A 63 1.12 8.28 -6.98
CA ASP A 63 2.50 8.15 -7.41
C ASP A 63 3.44 8.84 -6.40
N TRP A 64 4.60 8.22 -6.17
CA TRP A 64 5.68 8.79 -5.38
C TRP A 64 6.38 9.95 -6.09
N MET A 65 6.20 10.09 -7.40
CA MET A 65 6.73 11.19 -8.22
C MET A 65 8.26 11.33 -8.12
N TYR A 66 8.97 10.22 -7.94
CA TYR A 66 10.43 10.24 -7.92
C TYR A 66 10.97 10.63 -9.31
N SER A 67 12.05 11.40 -9.30
CA SER A 67 12.81 11.76 -10.50
C SER A 67 14.22 11.19 -10.39
N SER A 68 14.76 10.69 -11.49
CA SER A 68 16.16 10.25 -11.56
C SER A 68 17.10 11.43 -11.76
N GLN A 69 18.40 11.18 -11.63
CA GLN A 69 19.41 12.06 -12.21
C GLN A 69 19.34 12.01 -13.74
N PRO A 70 19.90 13.02 -14.43
CA PRO A 70 20.15 12.93 -15.87
C PRO A 70 21.03 11.72 -16.20
N GLU A 71 20.81 11.14 -17.38
CA GLU A 71 21.70 10.11 -17.96
C GLU A 71 23.02 10.70 -18.46
#